data_AF-A0A3C0A9F8-F1
#
_entry.id   AF-A0A3C0A9F8-F1
#
_cell.length_a   1.000
_cell.length_b   1.000
_cell.length_c   1.000
_cell.angle_alpha   90.00
_cell.angle_beta   90.00
_cell.angle_gamma   90.00
#
_symmetry.space_group_name_H-M   'P 1'
#
loop_
_entity.id
_entity.type
_entity.pdbx_description
1 polymer ?
#
loop_
_entity_poly.entity_id
_entity_poly.type
_entity_poly.pdbx_seq_one_letter_code
_entity_poly.pdbx_strand_id
1 'polypeptide(L)'
;LRPWIAGLNPFRSLYEILNPLSLNTGLNPITVSAWPSLISLFVLGVALKAFTVLRLRVWNPSRSVYKATPKAEKETVVVKEKSRVIWSNPVIWREIMTKAYGRKVFVIKLAYFLLAGFTLWSAVTSEAVAEGVLYLGVIPPQGLAFAGIAWLSLVLANTQAVTSITTEKDSKTLELLLVTDISAKEFVLGKLGGIFYNSKELILVPVLILCYLVSQGAFSTEGFLCALIGFLALMIFAIVLGLHMGLTYDNSRSAIGASLGTMFFLFVGIGIFMILLVQARSSFALQLQSFLVFIVVGSAALHSALTHRNPSRALAISAWMLPFLTFYAITSFLLGGTLGVLVTILFAYGLPVLSMYIPAVSEFDVALGKTTFDKG
;
A
#
# COMPACT_ATOMS: atom_id res chain seq x y z
N LEU A 1 37.49 11.90 26.28
CA LEU A 1 36.84 11.91 24.94
C LEU A 1 36.75 13.36 24.48
N ARG A 2 37.26 13.69 23.29
CA ARG A 2 37.44 15.10 22.86
C ARG A 2 36.09 15.86 22.79
N PRO A 3 36.01 17.13 23.24
CA PRO A 3 34.75 17.87 23.41
C PRO A 3 33.90 18.03 22.13
N TRP A 4 34.53 18.01 20.94
CA TRP A 4 33.82 18.11 19.66
C TRP A 4 32.97 16.88 19.31
N ILE A 5 33.28 15.69 19.85
CA ILE A 5 32.51 14.46 19.61
C ILE A 5 31.18 14.50 20.40
N ALA A 6 31.14 15.21 21.53
CA ALA A 6 29.91 15.39 22.30
C ALA A 6 28.91 16.31 21.58
N GLY A 7 29.38 17.33 20.86
CA GLY A 7 28.53 18.30 20.14
C GLY A 7 27.81 17.74 18.90
N LEU A 8 28.18 16.56 18.40
CA LEU A 8 27.50 15.91 17.27
C LEU A 8 26.30 15.06 17.71
N ASN A 9 26.11 14.84 19.02
CA ASN A 9 24.98 14.09 19.56
C ASN A 9 23.97 15.06 20.19
N PRO A 10 22.76 15.21 19.61
CA PRO A 10 21.78 16.20 20.06
C PRO A 10 21.26 15.91 21.47
N PHE A 11 21.19 14.65 21.90
CA PHE A 11 20.76 14.30 23.25
C PHE A 11 21.86 14.63 24.26
N ARG A 12 23.12 14.38 23.90
CA ARG A 12 24.26 14.64 24.79
C ARG A 12 24.52 16.13 24.98
N SER A 13 24.40 16.93 23.92
CA SER A 13 24.50 18.39 24.01
C SER A 13 23.35 18.98 24.83
N LEU A 14 22.13 18.46 24.67
CA LEU A 14 20.99 18.86 25.49
C LEU A 14 21.23 18.54 26.97
N TYR A 15 21.71 17.34 27.28
CA TYR A 15 22.06 16.94 28.65
C TYR A 15 23.16 17.82 29.26
N GLU A 16 24.14 18.25 28.46
CA GLU A 16 25.23 19.13 28.92
C GLU A 16 24.75 20.56 29.20
N ILE A 17 23.84 21.08 28.37
CA ILE A 17 23.20 22.39 28.56
C ILE A 17 22.25 22.38 29.77
N LEU A 18 21.55 21.27 29.97
CA LEU A 18 20.57 21.11 31.04
C LEU A 18 21.19 20.59 32.35
N ASN A 19 22.49 20.26 32.40
CA ASN A 19 23.12 19.71 33.59
C ASN A 19 23.28 20.82 34.64
N PRO A 20 22.54 20.78 35.77
CA PRO A 20 22.63 21.81 36.80
C PRO A 20 23.91 21.66 37.66
N LEU A 21 24.62 20.52 37.55
CA LEU A 21 25.80 20.18 38.36
C LEU A 21 27.13 20.44 37.64
N SER A 22 27.13 20.84 36.36
CA SER A 22 28.35 21.22 35.62
C SER A 22 28.89 22.61 36.03
N LEU A 23 28.20 23.29 36.96
CA LEU A 23 28.44 24.65 37.40
C LEU A 23 29.46 24.68 38.54
N ASN A 24 30.74 24.95 38.24
CA ASN A 24 31.78 25.08 39.26
C ASN A 24 32.04 26.55 39.67
N THR A 25 31.72 26.85 40.93
CA THR A 25 32.49 27.65 41.92
C THR A 25 33.06 29.02 41.54
N GLY A 26 32.21 30.02 41.22
CA GLY A 26 32.63 31.43 41.17
C GLY A 26 31.46 32.41 41.26
N LEU A 27 31.70 33.62 41.79
CA LEU A 27 30.74 34.73 41.96
C LEU A 27 30.39 35.47 40.65
N ASN A 28 30.51 34.82 39.49
CA ASN A 28 30.20 35.43 38.20
C ASN A 28 28.80 34.99 37.70
N PRO A 29 28.09 35.84 36.91
CA PRO A 29 26.83 35.45 36.28
C PRO A 29 27.01 34.16 35.47
N ILE A 30 26.20 33.16 35.77
CA ILE A 30 26.29 31.83 35.18
C ILE A 30 25.79 31.90 33.73
N THR A 31 26.69 31.76 32.76
CA THR A 31 26.34 31.70 31.33
C THR A 31 26.74 30.35 30.74
N VAL A 32 25.76 29.55 30.33
CA VAL A 32 25.99 28.29 29.59
C VAL A 32 26.00 28.60 28.10
N SER A 33 27.14 28.41 27.43
CA SER A 33 27.27 28.72 25.99
C SER A 33 26.83 27.53 25.13
N ALA A 34 25.69 27.66 24.45
CA ALA A 34 25.17 26.65 23.52
C ALA A 34 25.82 26.72 22.11
N TRP A 35 26.69 27.71 21.87
CA TRP A 35 27.30 27.97 20.58
C TRP A 35 28.07 26.78 19.96
N PRO A 36 28.90 26.04 20.72
CA PRO A 36 29.66 24.93 20.16
C PRO A 36 28.75 23.82 19.60
N SER A 37 27.69 23.47 20.32
CA SER A 37 26.73 22.44 19.92
C SER A 37 25.85 22.87 18.75
N LEU A 38 25.45 24.15 18.72
CA LEU A 38 24.66 24.70 17.64
C LEU A 38 25.44 24.71 16.32
N ILE A 39 26.71 25.13 16.36
CA ILE A 39 27.59 25.14 15.19
C ILE A 39 27.86 23.73 14.69
N SER A 40 28.17 22.77 15.57
CA SER A 40 28.45 21.38 15.16
C SER A 40 27.23 20.70 14.52
N LEU A 41 26.03 20.89 15.08
CA LEU A 41 24.80 20.33 14.52
C LEU A 41 24.39 21.02 13.21
N PHE A 42 24.60 22.33 13.10
CA PHE A 42 24.33 23.07 11.86
C PHE A 42 25.25 22.60 10.73
N VAL A 43 26.56 22.49 10.99
CA VAL A 43 27.54 21.97 10.01
C VAL A 43 27.20 20.54 9.59
N LEU A 44 26.83 19.67 10.53
CA LEU A 44 26.39 18.31 10.22
C LEU A 44 25.12 18.30 9.36
N GLY A 45 24.14 19.14 9.67
CA GLY A 45 22.92 19.28 8.88
C GLY A 45 23.19 19.75 7.44
N VAL A 46 24.07 20.74 7.26
CA VAL A 46 24.50 21.21 5.93
C VAL A 46 25.27 20.12 5.19
N ALA A 47 26.18 19.41 5.87
CA ALA A 47 26.94 18.31 5.27
C ALA A 47 26.03 17.17 4.79
N LEU A 48 25.03 16.78 5.59
CA LEU A 48 24.04 15.76 5.20
C LEU A 48 23.17 16.23 4.03
N LYS A 49 22.73 17.49 4.02
CA LYS A 49 21.99 18.08 2.87
C LYS A 49 22.85 18.11 1.60
N ALA A 50 24.12 18.52 1.71
CA ALA A 50 25.04 18.52 0.58
C ALA A 50 25.32 17.09 0.07
N PHE A 51 25.57 16.14 0.98
CA PHE A 51 25.78 14.75 0.64
C PHE A 51 24.56 14.12 -0.03
N THR A 52 23.35 14.37 0.47
CA THR A 52 22.11 13.89 -0.15
C THR A 52 21.88 14.51 -1.52
N VAL A 53 22.14 15.80 -1.71
CA VAL A 53 22.08 16.48 -3.03
C VAL A 53 23.12 15.91 -3.99
N LEU A 54 24.37 15.71 -3.56
CA LEU A 54 25.42 15.10 -4.39
C LEU A 54 25.07 13.66 -4.76
N ARG A 55 24.60 12.87 -3.80
CA ARG A 55 24.08 11.50 -4.05
C ARG A 55 22.88 11.52 -4.99
N LEU A 56 21.98 12.50 -4.88
CA LEU A 56 20.85 12.68 -5.81
C LEU A 56 21.31 13.08 -7.22
N ARG A 57 22.38 13.88 -7.34
CA ARG A 57 22.97 14.24 -8.64
C ARG A 57 23.72 13.08 -9.30
N VAL A 58 24.41 12.26 -8.51
CA VAL A 58 25.04 11.00 -8.96
C VAL A 58 24.00 9.90 -9.19
N TRP A 59 22.88 9.96 -8.47
CA TRP A 59 21.70 9.16 -8.73
C TRP A 59 21.07 9.64 -10.04
N ASN A 60 21.69 9.23 -11.13
CA ASN A 60 21.08 9.16 -12.43
C ASN A 60 20.07 8.00 -12.35
N PRO A 61 18.75 8.24 -12.14
CA PRO A 61 17.79 7.18 -12.39
C PRO A 61 18.07 6.74 -13.82
N SER A 62 18.24 5.43 -14.04
CA SER A 62 18.43 4.88 -15.37
C SER A 62 17.42 5.55 -16.29
N ARG A 63 17.88 6.49 -17.13
CA ARG A 63 17.10 7.07 -18.20
C ARG A 63 16.80 5.89 -19.12
N SER A 64 15.68 5.22 -18.86
CA SER A 64 14.95 4.45 -19.87
C SER A 64 14.35 5.39 -20.92
N VAL A 65 14.47 6.71 -20.72
CA VAL A 65 14.18 7.75 -21.71
C VAL A 65 15.32 7.80 -22.73
N TYR A 66 15.05 7.21 -23.89
CA TYR A 66 15.71 7.44 -25.18
C TYR A 66 17.24 7.61 -25.11
N LYS A 67 17.96 6.48 -25.25
CA LYS A 67 19.20 6.57 -26.03
C LYS A 67 18.77 6.87 -27.46
N ALA A 68 18.76 8.14 -27.84
CA ALA A 68 18.93 8.50 -29.24
C ALA A 68 20.29 7.91 -29.64
N THR A 69 20.27 6.77 -30.32
CA THR A 69 21.46 6.22 -30.95
C THR A 69 22.02 7.34 -31.84
N PRO A 70 23.27 7.79 -31.65
CA PRO A 70 23.87 8.71 -32.60
C PRO A 70 23.75 8.06 -33.97
N LYS A 71 23.17 8.77 -34.94
CA LYS A 71 23.14 8.38 -36.34
C LYS A 71 24.59 8.38 -36.84
N ALA A 72 25.33 7.34 -36.54
CA ALA A 72 26.50 6.96 -37.30
C ALA A 72 25.93 6.10 -38.44
N GLU A 73 25.93 6.66 -39.65
CA GLU A 73 25.74 5.90 -40.88
C GLU A 73 26.83 4.83 -40.96
N LYS A 74 26.52 3.67 -40.41
CA LYS A 74 27.11 2.40 -40.83
C LYS A 74 25.92 1.55 -41.23
N GLU A 75 25.93 1.05 -42.46
CA GLU A 75 25.01 0.03 -42.92
C GLU A 75 25.21 -1.22 -42.05
N THR A 76 24.57 -1.22 -40.89
CA THR A 76 24.45 -2.41 -40.07
C THR A 76 23.41 -3.28 -40.74
N VAL A 77 23.87 -4.37 -41.34
CA VAL A 77 23.03 -5.51 -41.72
C VAL A 77 22.04 -5.74 -40.58
N VAL A 78 20.75 -5.48 -40.83
CA VAL A 78 19.69 -5.72 -39.87
C VAL A 78 19.58 -7.24 -39.76
N VAL A 79 20.35 -7.81 -38.83
CA VAL A 79 20.15 -9.19 -38.40
C VAL A 79 18.71 -9.22 -37.89
N LYS A 80 17.82 -9.90 -38.63
CA LYS A 80 16.44 -10.15 -38.18
C LYS A 80 16.56 -10.86 -36.84
N GLU A 81 16.44 -10.11 -35.75
CA GLU A 81 16.26 -10.69 -34.43
C GLU A 81 15.07 -11.65 -34.54
N LYS A 82 15.24 -12.89 -34.04
CA LYS A 82 14.15 -13.87 -34.01
C LYS A 82 12.93 -13.19 -33.40
N SER A 83 11.84 -13.06 -34.16
CA SER A 83 10.60 -12.48 -33.65
C SER A 83 10.22 -13.27 -32.41
N ARG A 84 10.12 -12.60 -31.27
CA ARG A 84 9.71 -13.25 -30.02
C ARG A 84 8.30 -13.79 -30.23
N VAL A 85 8.06 -15.03 -29.81
CA VAL A 85 6.70 -15.60 -29.82
C VAL A 85 5.91 -14.89 -28.73
N ILE A 86 4.98 -14.04 -29.16
CA ILE A 86 4.06 -13.33 -28.29
C ILE A 86 2.91 -14.29 -27.96
N TRP A 87 2.45 -14.29 -26.71
CA TRP A 87 1.30 -15.10 -26.30
C TRP A 87 0.00 -14.56 -26.91
N SER A 88 -1.09 -15.34 -26.77
CA SER A 88 -2.43 -14.95 -27.24
C SER A 88 -2.87 -13.58 -26.73
N ASN A 89 -2.55 -13.23 -25.48
CA ASN A 89 -2.71 -11.88 -24.96
C ASN A 89 -1.34 -11.16 -24.91
N PRO A 90 -1.11 -10.13 -25.73
CA PRO A 90 0.17 -9.42 -25.78
C PRO A 90 0.42 -8.57 -24.52
N VAL A 91 -0.64 -8.09 -23.87
CA VAL A 91 -0.55 -7.24 -22.67
C VAL A 91 0.00 -8.04 -21.50
N ILE A 92 -0.57 -9.22 -21.21
CA ILE A 92 -0.10 -10.06 -20.11
C ILE A 92 1.33 -10.56 -20.35
N TRP A 93 1.67 -10.92 -21.59
CA TRP A 93 3.02 -11.31 -21.96
C TRP A 93 4.00 -10.18 -21.68
N ARG A 94 3.67 -8.94 -22.07
CA ARG A 94 4.49 -7.77 -21.78
C ARG A 94 4.69 -7.59 -20.27
N GLU A 95 3.62 -7.62 -19.48
CA GLU A 95 3.71 -7.41 -18.02
C GLU A 95 4.57 -8.46 -17.30
N ILE A 96 4.52 -9.72 -17.74
CA ILE A 96 5.22 -10.84 -17.10
C ILE A 96 6.66 -10.97 -17.61
N MET A 97 6.87 -10.86 -18.92
CA MET A 97 8.17 -11.15 -19.55
C MET A 97 9.08 -9.94 -19.65
N THR A 98 8.53 -8.72 -19.62
CA THR A 98 9.34 -7.51 -19.58
C THR A 98 9.43 -7.01 -18.15
N LYS A 99 10.58 -6.44 -17.74
CA LYS A 99 10.77 -5.85 -16.40
C LYS A 99 10.01 -4.52 -16.26
N ALA A 100 8.70 -4.54 -16.50
CA ALA A 100 7.82 -3.37 -16.53
C ALA A 100 7.89 -2.54 -15.23
N TYR A 101 8.02 -3.22 -14.09
CA TYR A 101 8.04 -2.60 -12.77
C TYR A 101 9.44 -2.11 -12.30
N GLY A 102 10.49 -2.37 -13.07
CA GLY A 102 11.85 -1.88 -12.80
C GLY A 102 12.58 -2.57 -11.63
N ARG A 103 13.86 -2.21 -11.45
CA ARG A 103 14.75 -2.87 -10.45
C ARG A 103 14.41 -2.51 -8.99
N LYS A 104 13.79 -1.35 -8.75
CA LYS A 104 13.48 -0.88 -7.39
C LYS A 104 12.46 -1.75 -6.67
N VAL A 105 11.56 -2.41 -7.41
CA VAL A 105 10.57 -3.33 -6.82
C VAL A 105 11.23 -4.51 -6.10
N PHE A 106 12.40 -4.96 -6.54
CA PHE A 106 13.15 -6.00 -5.84
C PHE A 106 13.58 -5.56 -4.43
N VAL A 107 14.02 -4.30 -4.27
CA VAL A 107 14.42 -3.75 -2.97
C VAL A 107 13.23 -3.65 -2.02
N ILE A 108 12.07 -3.21 -2.53
CA ILE A 108 10.84 -3.12 -1.75
C ILE A 108 10.39 -4.51 -1.30
N LYS A 109 10.41 -5.51 -2.21
CA LYS A 109 10.10 -6.91 -1.86
C LYS A 109 11.07 -7.47 -0.82
N LEU A 110 12.36 -7.23 -0.97
CA LEU A 110 13.36 -7.68 0.01
C LEU A 110 13.11 -7.06 1.39
N ALA A 111 12.85 -5.76 1.47
CA ALA A 111 12.50 -5.08 2.72
C ALA A 111 11.22 -5.66 3.35
N TYR A 112 10.21 -5.96 2.52
CA TYR A 112 8.97 -6.62 2.95
C TYR A 112 9.23 -8.02 3.51
N PHE A 113 10.05 -8.85 2.86
CA PHE A 113 10.43 -10.18 3.37
C PHE A 113 11.17 -10.11 4.71
N LEU A 114 12.13 -9.17 4.83
CA LEU A 114 12.87 -8.98 6.08
C LEU A 114 11.94 -8.53 7.21
N LEU A 115 11.04 -7.60 6.92
CA LEU A 115 10.04 -7.15 7.90
C LEU A 115 9.12 -8.30 8.30
N ALA A 116 8.59 -9.07 7.34
CA ALA A 116 7.73 -10.21 7.63
C ALA A 116 8.41 -11.28 8.48
N GLY A 117 9.67 -11.61 8.17
CA GLY A 117 10.47 -12.53 8.96
C GLY A 117 10.73 -12.01 10.37
N PHE A 118 11.08 -10.72 10.50
CA PHE A 118 11.29 -10.08 11.81
C PHE A 118 10.02 -10.04 12.66
N THR A 119 8.88 -9.65 12.07
CA THR A 119 7.60 -9.60 12.79
C THR A 119 7.16 -10.97 13.23
N LEU A 120 7.29 -12.00 12.38
CA LEU A 120 6.94 -13.37 12.73
C LEU A 120 7.86 -13.90 13.84
N TRP A 121 9.17 -13.70 13.70
CA TRP A 121 10.14 -14.08 14.73
C TRP A 121 9.79 -13.43 16.07
N SER A 122 9.59 -12.10 16.09
CA SER A 122 9.24 -11.36 17.29
C SER A 122 7.92 -11.81 17.92
N ALA A 123 6.93 -12.19 17.11
CA ALA A 123 5.64 -12.66 17.58
C ALA A 123 5.71 -14.07 18.18
N VAL A 124 6.56 -14.94 17.66
CA VAL A 124 6.70 -16.32 18.15
C VAL A 124 7.61 -16.39 19.38
N THR A 125 8.61 -15.51 19.49
CA THR A 125 9.53 -15.47 20.64
C THR A 125 9.08 -14.53 21.76
N SER A 126 7.96 -13.82 21.58
CA SER A 126 7.47 -12.87 22.59
C SER A 126 7.03 -13.58 23.87
N GLU A 127 7.53 -13.10 25.01
CA GLU A 127 7.07 -13.50 26.34
C GLU A 127 5.56 -13.24 26.54
N ALA A 128 5.00 -12.26 25.82
CA ALA A 128 3.56 -11.99 25.82
C ALA A 128 2.72 -13.18 25.33
N VAL A 129 3.28 -14.06 24.49
CA VAL A 129 2.62 -15.31 24.10
C VAL A 129 2.62 -16.31 25.25
N ALA A 130 3.74 -16.43 25.98
CA ALA A 130 3.83 -17.30 27.15
C ALA A 130 2.92 -16.83 28.29
N GLU A 131 2.76 -15.52 28.44
CA GLU A 131 1.84 -14.89 29.39
C GLU A 131 0.37 -14.91 28.95
N GLY A 132 0.06 -15.38 27.73
CA GLY A 132 -1.30 -15.43 27.21
C GLY A 132 -1.96 -14.06 27.00
N VAL A 133 -1.17 -13.02 26.75
CA VAL A 133 -1.65 -11.65 26.55
C VAL A 133 -2.48 -11.56 25.27
N LEU A 134 -3.69 -11.02 25.37
CA LEU A 134 -4.58 -10.76 24.25
C LEU A 134 -4.77 -9.27 24.02
N TYR A 135 -4.44 -8.80 22.82
CA TYR A 135 -4.75 -7.44 22.39
C TYR A 135 -6.25 -7.32 22.11
N LEU A 136 -6.86 -6.24 22.61
CA LEU A 136 -8.32 -6.03 22.56
C LEU A 136 -9.14 -7.18 23.16
N GLY A 137 -8.53 -8.03 23.99
CA GLY A 137 -9.17 -9.21 24.61
C GLY A 137 -9.42 -10.38 23.66
N VAL A 138 -8.99 -10.31 22.39
CA VAL A 138 -9.28 -11.35 21.37
C VAL A 138 -8.05 -11.72 20.54
N ILE A 139 -7.15 -10.79 20.27
CA ILE A 139 -6.10 -10.96 19.25
C ILE A 139 -4.78 -11.37 19.92
N PRO A 140 -4.24 -12.58 19.65
CA PRO A 140 -2.92 -12.96 20.12
C PRO A 140 -1.82 -12.17 19.39
N PRO A 141 -0.61 -12.01 19.98
CA PRO A 141 0.51 -11.28 19.34
C PRO A 141 0.83 -11.78 17.92
N GLN A 142 0.71 -13.08 17.71
CA GLN A 142 0.90 -13.75 16.42
C GLN A 142 -0.14 -13.33 15.37
N GLY A 143 -1.40 -13.18 15.79
CA GLY A 143 -2.48 -12.69 14.92
C GLY A 143 -2.28 -11.22 14.54
N LEU A 144 -1.77 -10.41 15.46
CA LEU A 144 -1.44 -9.01 15.18
C LEU A 144 -0.28 -8.90 14.17
N ALA A 145 0.77 -9.72 14.31
CA ALA A 145 1.87 -9.76 13.35
C ALA A 145 1.38 -10.17 11.95
N PHE A 146 0.53 -11.20 11.85
CA PHE A 146 -0.11 -11.55 10.59
C PHE A 146 -0.92 -10.37 10.02
N ALA A 147 -1.79 -9.75 10.83
CA ALA A 147 -2.64 -8.65 10.39
C ALA A 147 -1.82 -7.46 9.86
N GLY A 148 -0.70 -7.12 10.52
CA GLY A 148 0.20 -6.05 10.08
C GLY A 148 0.88 -6.34 8.74
N ILE A 149 1.37 -7.56 8.55
CA ILE A 149 2.00 -7.98 7.29
C ILE A 149 0.98 -8.14 6.16
N ALA A 150 -0.20 -8.69 6.46
CA ALA A 150 -1.31 -8.77 5.51
C ALA A 150 -1.77 -7.37 5.06
N TRP A 151 -1.91 -6.43 5.98
CA TRP A 151 -2.23 -5.04 5.65
C TRP A 151 -1.18 -4.38 4.77
N LEU A 152 0.11 -4.56 5.10
CA LEU A 152 1.20 -4.02 4.29
C LEU A 152 1.20 -4.65 2.88
N SER A 153 0.92 -5.95 2.77
CA SER A 153 0.75 -6.64 1.49
C SER A 153 -0.34 -6.00 0.63
N LEU A 154 -1.52 -5.74 1.22
CA LEU A 154 -2.64 -5.08 0.56
C LEU A 154 -2.24 -3.70 0.03
N VAL A 155 -1.57 -2.89 0.84
CA VAL A 155 -1.12 -1.53 0.47
C VAL A 155 -0.09 -1.57 -0.66
N LEU A 156 0.88 -2.48 -0.59
CA LEU A 156 1.91 -2.60 -1.62
C LEU A 156 1.33 -3.12 -2.95
N ALA A 157 0.43 -4.11 -2.91
CA ALA A 157 -0.23 -4.63 -4.10
C ALA A 157 -1.13 -3.57 -4.75
N ASN A 158 -1.90 -2.82 -3.96
CA ASN A 158 -2.69 -1.69 -4.43
C ASN A 158 -1.81 -0.62 -5.10
N THR A 159 -0.70 -0.23 -4.45
CA THR A 159 0.20 0.78 -5.01
C THR A 159 0.81 0.31 -6.33
N GLN A 160 1.19 -0.96 -6.43
CA GLN A 160 1.66 -1.56 -7.68
C GLN A 160 0.59 -1.52 -8.76
N ALA A 161 -0.66 -1.86 -8.42
CA ALA A 161 -1.79 -1.80 -9.35
C ALA A 161 -1.98 -0.38 -9.90
N VAL A 162 -1.99 0.66 -9.05
CA VAL A 162 -2.10 2.06 -9.47
C VAL A 162 -0.94 2.42 -10.40
N THR A 163 0.30 2.17 -9.97
CA THR A 163 1.49 2.55 -10.75
C THR A 163 1.59 1.81 -12.09
N SER A 164 1.04 0.60 -12.21
CA SER A 164 1.03 -0.14 -13.48
C SER A 164 0.25 0.56 -14.60
N ILE A 165 -0.70 1.41 -14.24
CA ILE A 165 -1.51 2.20 -15.18
C ILE A 165 -0.95 3.61 -15.29
N THR A 166 -0.67 4.25 -14.16
CA THR A 166 -0.28 5.66 -14.18
C THR A 166 1.10 5.87 -14.79
N THR A 167 2.01 4.90 -14.70
CA THR A 167 3.30 4.99 -15.42
C THR A 167 3.14 4.96 -16.94
N GLU A 168 2.19 4.19 -17.47
CA GLU A 168 1.88 4.16 -18.91
C GLU A 168 1.11 5.38 -19.38
N LYS A 169 0.30 5.95 -18.49
CA LYS A 169 -0.38 7.23 -18.71
C LYS A 169 0.62 8.39 -18.75
N ASP A 170 1.51 8.46 -17.75
CA ASP A 170 2.56 9.49 -17.66
C ASP A 170 3.53 9.42 -18.86
N SER A 171 3.77 8.23 -19.41
CA SER A 171 4.59 8.04 -20.62
C SER A 171 3.84 8.22 -21.95
N LYS A 172 2.55 8.64 -21.91
CA LYS A 172 1.63 8.73 -23.06
C LYS A 172 1.55 7.46 -23.92
N THR A 173 1.87 6.32 -23.33
CA THR A 173 1.82 5.02 -24.01
C THR A 173 0.42 4.45 -24.01
N LEU A 174 -0.41 4.82 -23.03
CA LEU A 174 -1.82 4.42 -22.96
C LEU A 174 -2.62 4.90 -24.19
N GLU A 175 -2.39 6.14 -24.65
CA GLU A 175 -3.02 6.70 -25.86
C GLU A 175 -2.60 5.93 -27.12
N LEU A 176 -1.36 5.43 -27.17
CA LEU A 176 -0.89 4.62 -28.29
C LEU A 176 -1.57 3.25 -28.32
N LEU A 177 -1.78 2.63 -27.16
CA LEU A 177 -2.48 1.34 -27.03
C LEU A 177 -3.96 1.47 -27.43
N LEU A 178 -4.58 2.62 -27.17
CA LEU A 178 -5.96 2.92 -27.57
C LEU A 178 -6.17 2.97 -29.09
N VAL A 179 -5.10 3.17 -29.87
CA VAL A 179 -5.15 3.19 -31.35
C VAL A 179 -4.92 1.79 -31.95
N THR A 180 -4.52 0.81 -31.12
CA THR A 180 -4.31 -0.58 -31.55
C THR A 180 -5.57 -1.43 -31.39
N ASP A 181 -5.62 -2.59 -32.07
CA ASP A 181 -6.75 -3.55 -32.04
C ASP A 181 -6.96 -4.28 -30.68
N ILE A 182 -6.44 -3.77 -29.56
CA ILE A 182 -6.56 -4.41 -28.25
C ILE A 182 -7.93 -4.09 -27.64
N SER A 183 -8.69 -5.13 -27.29
CA SER A 183 -10.00 -4.96 -26.64
C SER A 183 -9.88 -4.53 -25.17
N ALA A 184 -10.97 -3.93 -24.65
CA ALA A 184 -11.20 -3.63 -23.22
C ALA A 184 -10.71 -4.75 -22.29
N LYS A 185 -11.23 -5.94 -22.59
CA LYS A 185 -11.15 -7.12 -21.78
C LYS A 185 -9.74 -7.66 -21.79
N GLU A 186 -9.09 -7.67 -22.95
CA GLU A 186 -7.69 -8.09 -23.08
C GLU A 186 -6.75 -7.15 -22.33
N PHE A 187 -7.01 -5.85 -22.38
CA PHE A 187 -6.23 -4.86 -21.65
C PHE A 187 -6.40 -5.02 -20.13
N VAL A 188 -7.64 -4.99 -19.62
CA VAL A 188 -7.93 -5.07 -18.18
C VAL A 188 -7.48 -6.42 -17.59
N LEU A 189 -7.81 -7.55 -18.23
CA LEU A 189 -7.37 -8.87 -17.75
C LEU A 189 -5.85 -9.04 -17.87
N GLY A 190 -5.24 -8.49 -18.92
CA GLY A 190 -3.79 -8.54 -19.09
C GLY A 190 -3.07 -7.77 -17.98
N LYS A 191 -3.58 -6.59 -17.63
CA LYS A 191 -3.07 -5.77 -16.51
C LYS A 191 -3.28 -6.44 -15.17
N LEU A 192 -4.48 -6.94 -14.88
CA LEU A 192 -4.75 -7.68 -13.65
C LEU A 192 -3.83 -8.88 -13.52
N GLY A 193 -3.67 -9.68 -14.58
CA GLY A 193 -2.77 -10.83 -14.58
C GLY A 193 -1.31 -10.46 -14.32
N GLY A 194 -0.84 -9.36 -14.93
CA GLY A 194 0.49 -8.80 -14.66
C GLY A 194 0.69 -8.37 -13.21
N ILE A 195 -0.30 -7.70 -12.63
CA ILE A 195 -0.27 -7.23 -11.24
C ILE A 195 -0.29 -8.43 -10.27
N PHE A 196 -1.13 -9.44 -10.51
CA PHE A 196 -1.16 -10.67 -9.70
C PHE A 196 0.17 -11.41 -9.77
N TYR A 197 0.76 -11.54 -10.96
CA TYR A 197 2.07 -12.18 -11.10
C TYR A 197 3.17 -11.41 -10.36
N ASN A 198 3.17 -10.08 -10.46
CA ASN A 198 4.16 -9.27 -9.74
C ASN A 198 3.90 -9.20 -8.23
N SER A 199 2.65 -9.34 -7.78
CA SER A 199 2.26 -9.33 -6.37
C SER A 199 2.27 -10.72 -5.72
N LYS A 200 2.69 -11.78 -6.45
CA LYS A 200 2.67 -13.15 -5.95
C LYS A 200 3.43 -13.31 -4.63
N GLU A 201 4.58 -12.65 -4.46
CA GLU A 201 5.33 -12.71 -3.20
C GLU A 201 4.59 -12.01 -2.06
N LEU A 202 3.87 -10.93 -2.37
CA LEU A 202 3.05 -10.22 -1.39
C LEU A 202 1.85 -11.07 -0.94
N ILE A 203 1.28 -11.87 -1.84
CA ILE A 203 0.18 -12.80 -1.53
C ILE A 203 0.70 -14.03 -0.77
N LEU A 204 1.81 -14.60 -1.22
CA LEU A 204 2.35 -15.85 -0.67
C LEU A 204 2.84 -15.68 0.77
N VAL A 205 3.49 -14.57 1.12
CA VAL A 205 4.06 -14.39 2.46
C VAL A 205 3.01 -14.44 3.58
N PRO A 206 1.91 -13.67 3.56
CA PRO A 206 0.87 -13.75 4.58
C PRO A 206 0.19 -15.12 4.62
N VAL A 207 0.00 -15.77 3.46
CA VAL A 207 -0.56 -17.13 3.38
C VAL A 207 0.37 -18.14 4.06
N LEU A 208 1.68 -18.07 3.79
CA LEU A 208 2.67 -18.93 4.46
C LEU A 208 2.73 -18.68 5.97
N ILE A 209 2.62 -17.41 6.39
CA ILE A 209 2.52 -17.06 7.82
C ILE A 209 1.28 -17.70 8.44
N LEU A 210 0.09 -17.61 7.81
CA LEU A 210 -1.12 -18.26 8.31
C LEU A 210 -0.98 -19.78 8.39
N CYS A 211 -0.43 -20.41 7.35
CA CYS A 211 -0.17 -21.85 7.34
C CYS A 211 0.79 -22.27 8.48
N TYR A 212 1.82 -21.46 8.73
CA TYR A 212 2.74 -21.70 9.83
C TYR A 212 2.04 -21.55 11.19
N LEU A 213 1.25 -20.49 11.40
CA LEU A 213 0.55 -20.25 12.66
C LEU A 213 -0.50 -21.33 12.97
N VAL A 214 -1.24 -21.81 11.97
CA VAL A 214 -2.18 -22.93 12.19
C VAL A 214 -1.43 -24.23 12.48
N SER A 215 -0.25 -24.46 11.90
CA SER A 215 0.57 -25.64 12.21
C SER A 215 1.10 -25.64 13.66
N GLN A 216 1.22 -24.46 14.28
CA GLN A 216 1.57 -24.29 15.70
C GLN A 216 0.35 -24.37 16.63
N GLY A 217 -0.85 -24.61 16.09
CA GLY A 217 -2.09 -24.65 16.87
C GLY A 217 -2.57 -23.28 17.36
N ALA A 218 -2.08 -22.17 16.80
CA ALA A 218 -2.46 -20.82 17.21
C ALA A 218 -3.90 -20.44 16.84
N PHE A 219 -4.47 -21.09 15.82
CA PHE A 219 -5.81 -20.82 15.33
C PHE A 219 -6.58 -22.11 15.09
N SER A 220 -7.92 -22.04 15.21
CA SER A 220 -8.80 -23.11 14.75
C SER A 220 -8.75 -23.25 13.22
N THR A 221 -9.12 -24.43 12.72
CA THR A 221 -9.22 -24.69 11.27
C THR A 221 -10.23 -23.76 10.59
N GLU A 222 -11.34 -23.47 11.25
CA GLU A 222 -12.34 -22.50 10.78
C GLU A 222 -11.77 -21.09 10.73
N GLY A 223 -11.06 -20.64 11.78
CA GLY A 223 -10.41 -19.33 11.82
C GLY A 223 -9.36 -19.18 10.73
N PHE A 224 -8.58 -20.22 10.47
CA PHE A 224 -7.62 -20.27 9.36
C PHE A 224 -8.30 -20.10 8.00
N LEU A 225 -9.36 -20.87 7.72
CA LEU A 225 -10.08 -20.78 6.44
C LEU A 225 -10.73 -19.40 6.25
N CYS A 226 -11.36 -18.86 7.30
CA CYS A 226 -11.96 -17.53 7.25
C CYS A 226 -10.91 -16.44 7.01
N ALA A 227 -9.76 -16.50 7.71
CA ALA A 227 -8.67 -15.55 7.53
C ALA A 227 -8.05 -15.64 6.13
N LEU A 228 -7.86 -16.86 5.61
CA LEU A 228 -7.30 -17.10 4.27
C LEU A 228 -8.23 -16.54 3.18
N ILE A 229 -9.50 -16.94 3.18
CA ILE A 229 -10.47 -16.50 2.17
C ILE A 229 -10.72 -15.00 2.29
N GLY A 230 -10.86 -14.47 3.50
CA GLY A 230 -11.00 -13.04 3.76
C GLY A 230 -9.81 -12.24 3.25
N PHE A 231 -8.58 -12.69 3.54
CA PHE A 231 -7.36 -12.05 3.03
C PHE A 231 -7.32 -12.02 1.50
N LEU A 232 -7.62 -13.14 0.84
CA LEU A 232 -7.63 -13.20 -0.62
C LEU A 232 -8.70 -12.28 -1.24
N ALA A 233 -9.89 -12.20 -0.64
CA ALA A 233 -10.94 -11.26 -1.06
C ALA A 233 -10.49 -9.80 -0.93
N LEU A 234 -9.86 -9.44 0.19
CA LEU A 234 -9.30 -8.11 0.40
C LEU A 234 -8.14 -7.81 -0.58
N MET A 235 -7.32 -8.81 -0.93
CA MET A 235 -6.27 -8.66 -1.94
C MET A 235 -6.84 -8.36 -3.32
N ILE A 236 -7.90 -9.06 -3.72
CA ILE A 236 -8.61 -8.78 -4.98
C ILE A 236 -9.15 -7.35 -4.95
N PHE A 237 -9.80 -6.95 -3.86
CA PHE A 237 -10.28 -5.58 -3.68
C PHE A 237 -9.16 -4.55 -3.80
N ALA A 238 -8.04 -4.73 -3.10
CA ALA A 238 -6.91 -3.81 -3.11
C ALA A 238 -6.32 -3.63 -4.53
N ILE A 239 -6.19 -4.72 -5.29
CA ILE A 239 -5.67 -4.69 -6.66
C ILE A 239 -6.66 -4.01 -7.62
N VAL A 240 -7.94 -4.38 -7.56
CA VAL A 240 -8.99 -3.82 -8.44
C VAL A 240 -9.21 -2.34 -8.14
N LEU A 241 -9.20 -1.93 -6.86
CA LEU A 241 -9.24 -0.54 -6.44
C LEU A 241 -8.07 0.25 -7.04
N GLY A 242 -6.85 -0.28 -6.96
CA GLY A 242 -5.67 0.39 -7.52
C GLY A 242 -5.76 0.54 -9.03
N LEU A 243 -6.23 -0.48 -9.74
CA LEU A 243 -6.50 -0.40 -11.17
C LEU A 243 -7.54 0.67 -11.49
N HIS A 244 -8.68 0.68 -10.78
CA HIS A 244 -9.76 1.65 -10.94
C HIS A 244 -9.28 3.09 -10.76
N MET A 245 -8.54 3.35 -9.68
CA MET A 245 -8.00 4.69 -9.40
C MET A 245 -6.96 5.12 -10.43
N GLY A 246 -6.12 4.19 -10.90
CA GLY A 246 -5.13 4.44 -11.95
C GLY A 246 -5.76 4.81 -13.30
N LEU A 247 -6.91 4.22 -13.64
CA LEU A 247 -7.66 4.53 -14.86
C LEU A 247 -8.47 5.83 -14.72
N THR A 248 -9.02 6.08 -13.53
CA THR A 248 -9.95 7.19 -13.27
C THR A 248 -9.25 8.55 -13.15
N TYR A 249 -8.07 8.60 -12.52
CA TYR A 249 -7.37 9.85 -12.26
C TYR A 249 -6.33 10.18 -13.34
N ASP A 250 -6.10 11.48 -13.58
CA ASP A 250 -5.14 11.93 -14.60
C ASP A 250 -3.69 11.86 -14.17
N ASN A 251 -3.45 12.35 -12.96
CA ASN A 251 -2.10 12.45 -12.44
C ASN A 251 -1.80 11.24 -11.55
N SER A 252 -0.60 10.66 -11.71
CA SER A 252 -0.09 9.61 -10.80
C SER A 252 -0.27 9.97 -9.32
N ARG A 253 0.00 11.22 -8.94
CA ARG A 253 -0.09 11.66 -7.53
C ARG A 253 -1.51 11.60 -6.98
N SER A 254 -2.50 12.05 -7.74
CA SER A 254 -3.90 12.00 -7.29
C SER A 254 -4.44 10.57 -7.29
N ALA A 255 -4.08 9.76 -8.28
CA ALA A 255 -4.47 8.35 -8.34
C ALA A 255 -3.94 7.55 -7.14
N ILE A 256 -2.64 7.71 -6.85
CA ILE A 256 -1.99 7.05 -5.70
C ILE A 256 -2.58 7.58 -4.40
N GLY A 257 -2.78 8.90 -4.28
CA GLY A 257 -3.36 9.53 -3.09
C GLY A 257 -4.79 9.08 -2.80
N ALA A 258 -5.66 9.03 -3.81
CA ALA A 258 -7.04 8.56 -3.67
C ALA A 258 -7.11 7.07 -3.32
N SER A 259 -6.28 6.24 -3.96
CA SER A 259 -6.25 4.81 -3.68
C SER A 259 -5.70 4.49 -2.29
N LEU A 260 -4.55 5.08 -1.91
CA LEU A 260 -3.99 4.91 -0.57
C LEU A 260 -4.92 5.49 0.49
N GLY A 261 -5.49 6.68 0.26
CA GLY A 261 -6.46 7.29 1.16
C GLY A 261 -7.64 6.37 1.45
N THR A 262 -8.15 5.68 0.42
CA THR A 262 -9.21 4.67 0.58
C THR A 262 -8.76 3.49 1.45
N MET A 263 -7.58 2.92 1.19
CA MET A 263 -7.03 1.82 1.99
C MET A 263 -6.80 2.22 3.45
N PHE A 264 -6.21 3.39 3.68
CA PHE A 264 -5.96 3.90 5.03
C PHE A 264 -7.26 4.18 5.76
N PHE A 265 -8.24 4.81 5.11
CA PHE A 265 -9.54 5.09 5.70
C PHE A 265 -10.23 3.79 6.16
N LEU A 266 -10.33 2.79 5.28
CA LEU A 266 -11.08 1.55 5.55
C LEU A 266 -10.38 0.65 6.58
N PHE A 267 -9.07 0.41 6.44
CA PHE A 267 -8.37 -0.56 7.28
C PHE A 267 -7.80 0.07 8.55
N VAL A 268 -7.12 1.21 8.41
CA VAL A 268 -6.42 1.85 9.54
C VAL A 268 -7.36 2.80 10.28
N GLY A 269 -8.12 3.64 9.57
CA GLY A 269 -9.02 4.63 10.15
C GLY A 269 -10.12 3.97 10.98
N ILE A 270 -10.87 3.04 10.38
CA ILE A 270 -11.92 2.30 11.10
C ILE A 270 -11.32 1.43 12.22
N GLY A 271 -10.15 0.81 12.00
CA GLY A 271 -9.45 0.00 13.02
C GLY A 271 -9.00 0.80 14.24
N ILE A 272 -8.32 1.94 14.03
CA ILE A 272 -7.92 2.86 15.11
C ILE A 272 -9.15 3.35 15.85
N PHE A 273 -10.20 3.73 15.11
CA PHE A 273 -11.43 4.17 15.74
C PHE A 273 -12.04 3.08 16.64
N MET A 274 -12.07 1.83 16.17
CA MET A 274 -12.54 0.69 16.97
C MET A 274 -11.73 0.55 18.26
N ILE A 275 -10.40 0.65 18.19
CA ILE A 275 -9.52 0.58 19.37
C ILE A 275 -9.91 1.67 20.37
N LEU A 276 -10.08 2.90 19.91
CA LEU A 276 -10.46 4.00 20.79
C LEU A 276 -11.85 3.76 21.41
N LEU A 277 -12.82 3.22 20.65
CA LEU A 277 -14.18 2.93 21.14
C LEU A 277 -14.16 1.85 22.23
N VAL A 278 -13.32 0.82 22.07
CA VAL A 278 -13.13 -0.22 23.09
C VAL A 278 -12.46 0.33 24.35
N GLN A 279 -11.59 1.32 24.21
CA GLN A 279 -10.89 1.97 25.33
C GLN A 279 -11.78 2.94 26.11
N ALA A 280 -12.60 3.76 25.45
CA ALA A 280 -13.45 4.75 26.13
C ALA A 280 -14.82 4.19 26.54
N ARG A 281 -14.82 3.10 27.31
CA ARG A 281 -16.04 2.43 27.79
C ARG A 281 -16.97 3.37 28.59
N SER A 282 -16.40 4.33 29.32
CA SER A 282 -17.15 5.30 30.12
C SER A 282 -17.82 6.41 29.31
N SER A 283 -17.38 6.66 28.08
CA SER A 283 -17.85 7.75 27.21
C SER A 283 -18.29 7.25 25.83
N PHE A 284 -18.77 6.00 25.77
CA PHE A 284 -19.14 5.31 24.54
C PHE A 284 -20.04 6.15 23.62
N ALA A 285 -21.08 6.81 24.16
CA ALA A 285 -22.03 7.58 23.36
C ALA A 285 -21.38 8.78 22.63
N LEU A 286 -20.50 9.51 23.30
CA LEU A 286 -19.77 10.65 22.71
C LEU A 286 -18.81 10.19 21.63
N GLN A 287 -18.17 9.05 21.87
CA GLN A 287 -17.28 8.46 20.89
C GLN A 287 -18.04 7.94 19.67
N LEU A 288 -19.18 7.28 19.86
CA LEU A 288 -20.02 6.81 18.78
C LEU A 288 -20.55 7.97 17.91
N GLN A 289 -20.90 9.11 18.49
CA GLN A 289 -21.26 10.30 17.70
C GLN A 289 -20.09 10.78 16.83
N SER A 290 -18.89 10.89 17.40
CA SER A 290 -17.68 11.24 16.65
C SER A 290 -17.40 10.23 15.54
N PHE A 291 -17.72 8.95 15.77
CA PHE A 291 -17.61 7.91 14.77
C PHE A 291 -18.54 8.10 13.59
N LEU A 292 -19.81 8.38 13.87
CA LEU A 292 -20.83 8.50 12.84
C LEU A 292 -20.47 9.66 11.91
N VAL A 293 -19.96 10.76 12.46
CA VAL A 293 -19.42 11.87 11.66
C VAL A 293 -18.23 11.40 10.81
N PHE A 294 -17.27 10.69 11.40
CA PHE A 294 -16.12 10.14 10.68
C PHE A 294 -16.51 9.20 9.54
N ILE A 295 -17.46 8.27 9.77
CA ILE A 295 -17.98 7.38 8.72
C ILE A 295 -18.69 8.19 7.64
N VAL A 296 -19.61 9.09 7.98
CA VAL A 296 -20.40 9.81 6.98
C VAL A 296 -19.51 10.67 6.09
N VAL A 297 -18.57 11.42 6.69
CA VAL A 297 -17.61 12.23 5.94
C VAL A 297 -16.66 11.35 5.13
N GLY A 298 -16.17 10.26 5.71
CA GLY A 298 -15.30 9.32 5.03
C GLY A 298 -15.98 8.58 3.87
N SER A 299 -17.25 8.20 4.01
CA SER A 299 -18.09 7.63 2.95
C SER A 299 -18.33 8.63 1.83
N ALA A 300 -18.58 9.91 2.15
CA ALA A 300 -18.72 10.96 1.13
C ALA A 300 -17.40 11.18 0.36
N ALA A 301 -16.26 11.20 1.06
CA ALA A 301 -14.94 11.30 0.44
C ALA A 301 -14.64 10.08 -0.43
N LEU A 302 -14.95 8.88 0.05
CA LEU A 302 -14.80 7.62 -0.70
C LEU A 302 -15.69 7.60 -1.94
N HIS A 303 -16.93 8.09 -1.83
CA HIS A 303 -17.84 8.22 -2.96
C HIS A 303 -17.27 9.14 -4.02
N SER A 304 -16.78 10.32 -3.61
CA SER A 304 -16.12 11.26 -4.52
C SER A 304 -14.87 10.65 -5.17
N ALA A 305 -14.09 9.85 -4.43
CA ALA A 305 -12.88 9.22 -4.95
C ALA A 305 -13.20 8.14 -6.00
N LEU A 306 -14.20 7.29 -5.73
CA LEU A 306 -14.60 6.20 -6.62
C LEU A 306 -15.32 6.67 -7.88
N THR A 307 -16.04 7.78 -7.79
CA THR A 307 -16.99 8.28 -8.80
C THR A 307 -16.38 9.37 -9.69
N HIS A 308 -15.09 9.68 -9.53
CA HIS A 308 -14.46 10.90 -10.09
C HIS A 308 -14.65 11.08 -11.60
N ARG A 309 -14.57 10.02 -12.42
CA ARG A 309 -14.88 10.08 -13.86
C ARG A 309 -16.05 9.21 -14.29
N ASN A 310 -16.28 8.09 -13.62
CA ASN A 310 -17.27 7.10 -14.01
C ASN A 310 -18.34 7.01 -12.93
N PRO A 311 -19.30 7.96 -12.90
CA PRO A 311 -20.37 7.92 -11.92
C PRO A 311 -21.29 6.74 -12.14
N SER A 312 -21.43 5.87 -11.14
CA SER A 312 -22.41 4.79 -11.16
C SER A 312 -23.13 4.66 -9.82
N ARG A 313 -24.42 4.29 -9.86
CA ARG A 313 -25.20 4.04 -8.65
C ARG A 313 -24.62 2.87 -7.83
N ALA A 314 -24.04 1.88 -8.50
CA ALA A 314 -23.39 0.74 -7.85
C ALA A 314 -22.14 1.16 -7.05
N LEU A 315 -21.29 2.03 -7.62
CA LEU A 315 -20.15 2.61 -6.90
C LEU A 315 -20.60 3.51 -5.75
N ALA A 316 -21.68 4.28 -5.93
CA ALA A 316 -22.25 5.11 -4.88
C ALA A 316 -22.72 4.26 -3.69
N ILE A 317 -23.56 3.26 -3.93
CA ILE A 317 -24.05 2.34 -2.89
C ILE A 317 -22.87 1.65 -2.20
N SER A 318 -21.91 1.15 -2.97
CA SER A 318 -20.71 0.52 -2.43
C SER A 318 -19.93 1.47 -1.51
N ALA A 319 -19.66 2.70 -1.95
CA ALA A 319 -18.90 3.69 -1.18
C ALA A 319 -19.55 4.03 0.16
N TRP A 320 -20.88 4.13 0.19
CA TRP A 320 -21.63 4.43 1.41
C TRP A 320 -21.74 3.22 2.34
N MET A 321 -21.89 2.00 1.81
CA MET A 321 -22.03 0.78 2.64
C MET A 321 -20.69 0.27 3.18
N LEU A 322 -19.60 0.43 2.44
CA LEU A 322 -18.31 -0.21 2.73
C LEU A 322 -17.78 0.10 4.15
N PRO A 323 -17.79 1.36 4.63
CA PRO A 323 -17.26 1.66 5.97
C PRO A 323 -18.11 1.08 7.09
N PHE A 324 -19.45 1.12 6.95
CA PHE A 324 -20.36 0.53 7.93
C PHE A 324 -20.20 -1.00 8.01
N LEU A 325 -20.11 -1.67 6.87
CA LEU A 325 -19.90 -3.12 6.85
C LEU A 325 -18.51 -3.51 7.36
N THR A 326 -17.49 -2.69 7.10
CA THR A 326 -16.14 -2.91 7.66
C THR A 326 -16.14 -2.75 9.19
N PHE A 327 -16.82 -1.72 9.69
CA PHE A 327 -17.01 -1.56 11.13
C PHE A 327 -17.72 -2.76 11.74
N TYR A 328 -18.85 -3.18 11.16
CA TYR A 328 -19.59 -4.36 11.60
C TYR A 328 -18.73 -5.61 11.60
N ALA A 329 -17.93 -5.85 10.55
CA ALA A 329 -17.04 -7.00 10.45
C ALA A 329 -16.00 -7.01 11.59
N ILE A 330 -15.40 -5.85 11.89
CA ILE A 330 -14.44 -5.73 13.00
C ILE A 330 -15.15 -5.93 14.35
N THR A 331 -16.32 -5.34 14.58
CA THR A 331 -17.08 -5.54 15.82
C THR A 331 -17.47 -7.00 16.00
N SER A 332 -17.99 -7.63 14.95
CA SER A 332 -18.40 -9.04 14.99
C SER A 332 -17.20 -9.95 15.25
N PHE A 333 -16.02 -9.63 14.72
CA PHE A 333 -14.79 -10.36 15.02
C PHE A 333 -14.39 -10.20 16.50
N LEU A 334 -14.45 -8.98 17.04
CA LEU A 334 -14.17 -8.72 18.47
C LEU A 334 -15.20 -9.37 19.41
N LEU A 335 -16.40 -9.67 18.93
CA LEU A 335 -17.42 -10.43 19.66
C LEU A 335 -17.26 -11.95 19.52
N GLY A 336 -16.20 -12.42 18.84
CA GLY A 336 -15.91 -13.85 18.65
C GLY A 336 -16.60 -14.49 17.44
N GLY A 337 -17.22 -13.71 16.55
CA GLY A 337 -17.79 -14.21 15.32
C GLY A 337 -16.73 -14.53 14.27
N THR A 338 -16.88 -15.65 13.57
CA THR A 338 -15.97 -16.14 12.52
C THR A 338 -16.63 -16.10 11.15
N LEU A 339 -17.59 -16.99 10.89
CA LEU A 339 -18.20 -17.18 9.58
C LEU A 339 -19.02 -15.95 9.14
N GLY A 340 -19.75 -15.33 10.09
CA GLY A 340 -20.48 -14.08 9.82
C GLY A 340 -19.56 -12.92 9.39
N VAL A 341 -18.34 -12.89 9.93
CA VAL A 341 -17.31 -11.90 9.54
C VAL A 341 -16.86 -12.18 8.11
N LEU A 342 -16.57 -13.44 7.76
CA LEU A 342 -16.18 -13.82 6.41
C LEU A 342 -17.24 -13.43 5.38
N VAL A 343 -18.51 -13.81 5.62
CA VAL A 343 -19.63 -13.48 4.72
C VAL A 343 -19.75 -11.96 4.55
N THR A 344 -19.61 -11.21 5.63
CA THR A 344 -19.67 -9.75 5.57
C THR A 344 -18.50 -9.18 4.78
N ILE A 345 -17.28 -9.68 4.95
CA ILE A 345 -16.11 -9.24 4.17
C ILE A 345 -16.32 -9.54 2.68
N LEU A 346 -16.77 -10.75 2.34
CA LEU A 346 -17.02 -11.15 0.96
C LEU A 346 -18.08 -10.26 0.29
N PHE A 347 -19.17 -9.96 1.00
CA PHE A 347 -20.21 -9.08 0.48
C PHE A 347 -19.73 -7.63 0.39
N ALA A 348 -19.16 -7.10 1.48
CA ALA A 348 -18.73 -5.71 1.61
C ALA A 348 -17.69 -5.36 0.55
N TYR A 349 -16.65 -6.18 0.38
CA TYR A 349 -15.55 -5.90 -0.55
C TYR A 349 -15.76 -6.51 -1.93
N GLY A 350 -16.64 -7.51 -2.08
CA GLY A 350 -17.00 -8.09 -3.38
C GLY A 350 -17.87 -7.14 -4.22
N LEU A 351 -18.82 -6.44 -3.60
CA LEU A 351 -19.68 -5.46 -4.30
C LEU A 351 -18.89 -4.32 -4.99
N PRO A 352 -17.95 -3.62 -4.32
CA PRO A 352 -17.13 -2.60 -4.97
C PRO A 352 -16.18 -3.20 -6.01
N VAL A 353 -15.65 -4.42 -5.80
CA VAL A 353 -14.85 -5.13 -6.82
C VAL A 353 -15.64 -5.29 -8.10
N LEU A 354 -16.87 -5.82 -8.02
CA LEU A 354 -17.73 -6.00 -9.18
C LEU A 354 -18.12 -4.65 -9.82
N SER A 355 -18.42 -3.65 -8.98
CA SER A 355 -18.80 -2.30 -9.42
C SER A 355 -17.68 -1.56 -10.16
N MET A 356 -16.41 -1.86 -9.87
CA MET A 356 -15.25 -1.32 -10.59
C MET A 356 -14.86 -2.17 -11.80
N TYR A 357 -14.91 -3.50 -11.65
CA TYR A 357 -14.44 -4.43 -12.68
C TYR A 357 -15.38 -4.51 -13.88
N ILE A 358 -16.70 -4.59 -13.67
CA ILE A 358 -17.66 -4.79 -14.77
C ILE A 358 -17.58 -3.62 -15.77
N PRO A 359 -17.69 -2.34 -15.35
CA PRO A 359 -17.57 -1.22 -16.28
C PRO A 359 -16.21 -1.18 -16.99
N ALA A 360 -15.12 -1.48 -16.27
CA ALA A 360 -13.78 -1.49 -16.86
C ALA A 360 -13.64 -2.49 -18.02
N VAL A 361 -14.35 -3.62 -17.95
CA VAL A 361 -14.36 -4.64 -19.01
C VAL A 361 -15.40 -4.36 -20.10
N SER A 362 -16.52 -3.71 -19.77
CA SER A 362 -17.63 -3.49 -20.72
C SER A 362 -17.61 -2.15 -21.46
N GLU A 363 -17.14 -1.07 -20.85
CA GLU A 363 -17.30 0.29 -21.41
C GLU A 363 -16.30 0.62 -22.53
N PHE A 364 -15.15 -0.05 -22.60
CA PHE A 364 -14.19 0.18 -23.69
C PHE A 364 -14.74 -0.28 -25.06
N ASP A 365 -15.68 -1.23 -25.12
CA ASP A 365 -16.32 -1.62 -26.39
C ASP A 365 -17.27 -0.52 -26.91
N VAL A 366 -17.87 0.26 -26.02
CA VAL A 366 -18.78 1.37 -26.38
C VAL A 366 -17.98 2.59 -26.88
N ALA A 367 -16.81 2.86 -26.29
CA ALA A 367 -15.91 3.92 -26.77
C ALA A 367 -15.24 3.59 -28.12
N LEU A 368 -15.07 2.31 -28.43
CA LEU A 368 -14.55 1.82 -29.72
C LEU A 368 -15.64 1.66 -30.79
N GLY A 369 -16.91 2.01 -30.51
CA GLY A 369 -18.02 1.90 -31.45
C GLY A 369 -18.38 0.46 -31.84
N LYS A 370 -17.85 -0.54 -31.13
CA LYS A 370 -18.17 -1.96 -31.35
C LYS A 370 -19.36 -2.35 -30.48
N THR A 371 -20.48 -1.66 -30.62
CA THR A 371 -21.74 -2.18 -30.09
C THR A 371 -22.11 -3.41 -30.90
N THR A 372 -22.23 -4.56 -30.24
CA THR A 372 -22.62 -5.86 -30.82
C THR A 372 -24.10 -5.91 -31.20
N PHE A 373 -24.63 -4.85 -31.82
CA PHE A 373 -25.98 -4.77 -32.37
C PHE A 373 -25.95 -4.83 -33.90
N ASP A 374 -25.28 -5.84 -34.44
CA ASP A 374 -25.45 -6.20 -35.85
C ASP A 374 -25.42 -7.72 -35.97
N LYS A 375 -26.57 -8.32 -35.63
CA LYS A 375 -27.08 -9.63 -36.08
C LYS A 375 -28.46 -9.84 -35.44
N GLY A 376 -29.48 -9.40 -36.18
CA GLY A 376 -30.90 -9.57 -35.85
C GLY A 376 -31.74 -8.67 -36.71
#